data_AF-A0A6I3BLM3-F1
#
_entry.id   AF-A0A6I3BLM3-F1
#
_cell.length_a   1.000
_cell.length_b   1.000
_cell.length_c   1.000
_cell.angle_alpha   90.00
_cell.angle_beta   90.00
_cell.angle_gamma   90.00
#
_symmetry.space_group_name_H-M   'P 1'
#
loop_
_entity.id
_entity.type
_entity.pdbx_description
1 polymer ?
#
loop_
_entity_poly.entity_id
_entity_poly.type
_entity_poly.pdbx_seq_one_letter_code
_entity_poly.pdbx_strand_id
1 'polypeptide(L)'
;MYAGTNANYVKQQPRTPSANLEKKSNFVIDFNTVPESAKPAIQAAVDTWSENFSSKIDVRVNITWARSSNYGVLAAASSVSNFVFPEAPDRTLYYPSALANSIAGRDLDRSKPEMEITITSTAPWYLGTDGKCPSNLYDLQSVILHEMAHGLGFISGSYYDTFSGAARVDQPTPFDAFAQLPDGRRLSDMPSPSLETGKALTTSLVWSGENAIKANNNVKPKLFTPAEYEPGSS
;
A
#
# COMPACT_ATOMS: atom_id res chain seq x y z
N MET A 1 21.46 -59.05 -17.40
CA MET A 1 20.13 -58.62 -16.89
C MET A 1 20.36 -57.53 -15.86
N TYR A 2 19.52 -56.50 -15.95
CA TYR A 2 19.34 -55.32 -15.09
C TYR A 2 20.28 -54.12 -15.26
N ALA A 3 19.61 -53.03 -15.63
CA ALA A 3 20.07 -51.71 -16.00
C ALA A 3 20.44 -50.86 -14.78
N GLY A 4 21.47 -50.04 -14.93
CA GLY A 4 21.74 -48.92 -14.02
C GLY A 4 20.99 -47.68 -14.48
N THR A 5 20.54 -46.87 -13.51
CA THR A 5 20.92 -45.45 -13.36
C THR A 5 20.16 -44.86 -12.17
N ASN A 6 20.92 -44.30 -11.22
CA ASN A 6 20.41 -43.50 -10.13
C ASN A 6 19.85 -42.19 -10.70
N ALA A 7 18.54 -42.02 -10.70
CA ALA A 7 17.91 -40.73 -10.97
C ALA A 7 17.96 -39.88 -9.69
N ASN A 8 18.92 -38.96 -9.64
CA ASN A 8 18.90 -37.87 -8.67
C ASN A 8 17.70 -36.98 -8.98
N TYR A 9 16.67 -37.00 -8.12
CA TYR A 9 15.58 -36.03 -8.18
C TYR A 9 16.13 -34.67 -7.72
N VAL A 10 16.54 -33.83 -8.67
CA VAL A 10 16.71 -32.40 -8.42
C VAL A 10 15.32 -31.80 -8.24
N LYS A 11 14.93 -31.51 -6.99
CA LYS A 11 13.83 -30.56 -6.73
C LYS A 11 14.24 -29.23 -7.36
N GLN A 12 13.70 -28.91 -8.53
CA GLN A 12 13.75 -27.55 -9.04
C GLN A 12 12.95 -26.69 -8.06
N GLN A 13 13.67 -25.87 -7.27
CA GLN A 13 13.05 -24.70 -6.66
C GLN A 13 12.47 -23.85 -7.79
N PRO A 14 11.22 -23.38 -7.68
CA PRO A 14 10.72 -22.36 -8.58
C PRO A 14 11.68 -21.17 -8.51
N ARG A 15 12.38 -20.90 -9.61
CA ARG A 15 13.13 -19.66 -9.74
C ARG A 15 12.09 -18.54 -9.88
N THR A 16 11.99 -17.71 -8.84
CA THR A 16 11.56 -16.33 -9.02
C THR A 16 12.38 -15.73 -10.16
N PRO A 17 11.81 -14.93 -11.07
CA PRO A 17 12.62 -14.20 -12.04
C PRO A 17 13.50 -13.18 -11.30
N SER A 18 14.63 -13.60 -10.73
CA SER A 18 15.69 -12.68 -10.30
C SER A 18 16.53 -12.33 -11.52
N ALA A 19 15.96 -11.53 -12.41
CA ALA A 19 16.72 -10.87 -13.46
C ALA A 19 17.04 -9.46 -12.97
N ASN A 20 18.09 -9.32 -12.13
CA ASN A 20 18.84 -8.09 -11.85
C ASN A 20 18.08 -6.76 -12.09
N LEU A 21 16.99 -6.51 -11.36
CA LEU A 21 16.41 -5.18 -11.28
C LEU A 21 17.07 -4.46 -10.11
N GLU A 22 17.70 -3.33 -10.39
CA GLU A 22 18.37 -2.51 -9.39
C GLU A 22 17.35 -1.99 -8.37
N LYS A 23 17.59 -2.23 -7.07
CA LYS A 23 16.76 -1.68 -5.99
C LYS A 23 16.79 -0.15 -6.08
N LYS A 24 15.61 0.47 -6.10
CA LYS A 24 15.43 1.93 -6.20
C LYS A 24 15.35 2.62 -4.84
N SER A 25 15.19 1.85 -3.77
CA SER A 25 15.17 2.33 -2.40
C SER A 25 15.62 1.23 -1.44
N ASN A 26 15.97 1.64 -0.24
CA ASN A 26 16.29 0.74 0.87
C ASN A 26 15.19 0.84 1.94
N PHE A 27 14.71 -0.31 2.41
CA PHE A 27 13.72 -0.41 3.47
C PHE A 27 14.37 -1.06 4.69
N VAL A 28 14.28 -0.38 5.84
CA VAL A 28 14.84 -0.85 7.12
C VAL A 28 13.68 -1.28 8.00
N ILE A 29 13.56 -2.59 8.23
CA ILE A 29 12.40 -3.16 8.93
C ILE A 29 12.76 -3.46 10.39
N ASP A 30 11.94 -2.96 11.31
CA ASP A 30 11.96 -3.37 12.71
C ASP A 30 10.79 -4.33 13.00
N PHE A 31 11.12 -5.55 13.41
CA PHE A 31 10.15 -6.61 13.65
C PHE A 31 9.82 -6.74 15.14
N ASN A 32 8.59 -6.39 15.49
CA ASN A 32 8.03 -6.52 16.83
C ASN A 32 7.12 -7.74 16.90
N THR A 33 7.49 -8.72 17.73
CA THR A 33 6.74 -9.97 17.97
C THR A 33 6.42 -10.84 16.73
N VAL A 34 6.95 -10.49 15.55
CA VAL A 34 6.76 -11.23 14.29
C VAL A 34 7.47 -12.59 14.36
N PRO A 35 6.77 -13.72 14.12
CA PRO A 35 7.39 -15.03 14.13
C PRO A 35 8.35 -15.19 12.93
N GLU A 36 9.46 -15.93 13.14
CA GLU A 36 10.46 -16.17 12.09
C GLU A 36 9.87 -16.75 10.81
N SER A 37 8.82 -17.58 10.91
CA SER A 37 8.15 -18.17 9.75
C SER A 37 7.42 -17.16 8.86
N ALA A 38 7.03 -16.00 9.39
CA ALA A 38 6.29 -14.98 8.66
C ALA A 38 7.21 -13.95 7.97
N LYS A 39 8.44 -13.75 8.49
CA LYS A 39 9.40 -12.78 7.98
C LYS A 39 9.72 -12.94 6.48
N PRO A 40 9.86 -14.16 5.91
CA PRO A 40 10.10 -14.31 4.48
C PRO A 40 8.99 -13.74 3.59
N ALA A 41 7.72 -13.93 3.96
CA ALA A 41 6.59 -13.38 3.21
C ALA A 41 6.53 -11.84 3.30
N ILE A 42 6.81 -11.29 4.49
CA ILE A 42 6.93 -9.84 4.67
C ILE A 42 8.10 -9.29 3.84
N GLN A 43 9.26 -9.94 3.87
CA GLN A 43 10.43 -9.52 3.11
C GLN A 43 10.18 -9.55 1.60
N ALA A 44 9.42 -10.52 1.09
CA ALA A 44 9.05 -10.57 -0.32
C ALA A 44 8.19 -9.38 -0.77
N ALA A 45 7.30 -8.89 0.11
CA ALA A 45 6.55 -7.65 -0.14
C ALA A 45 7.46 -6.41 -0.10
N VAL A 46 8.39 -6.35 0.87
CA VAL A 46 9.39 -5.28 0.99
C VAL A 46 10.30 -5.22 -0.24
N ASP A 47 10.78 -6.37 -0.72
CA ASP A 47 11.63 -6.43 -1.92
C ASP A 47 10.88 -5.92 -3.15
N THR A 48 9.61 -6.29 -3.31
CA THR A 48 8.73 -5.77 -4.38
C THR A 48 8.64 -4.25 -4.33
N TRP A 49 8.42 -3.66 -3.15
CA TRP A 49 8.38 -2.21 -3.01
C TRP A 49 9.76 -1.55 -3.22
N SER A 50 10.85 -2.20 -2.81
CA SER A 50 12.21 -1.68 -3.02
C SER A 50 12.57 -1.54 -4.51
N GLU A 51 11.94 -2.33 -5.37
CA GLU A 51 12.11 -2.27 -6.84
C GLU A 51 11.21 -1.21 -7.52
N ASN A 52 10.14 -0.77 -6.84
CA ASN A 52 9.09 0.06 -7.42
C ASN A 52 9.03 1.48 -6.83
N PHE A 53 9.38 1.64 -5.56
CA PHE A 53 9.46 2.93 -4.88
C PHE A 53 10.88 3.48 -4.98
N SER A 54 11.03 4.68 -5.55
CA SER A 54 12.33 5.34 -5.67
C SER A 54 12.55 6.29 -4.50
N SER A 55 13.65 6.10 -3.77
CA SER A 55 14.06 6.98 -2.68
C SER A 55 15.55 6.83 -2.42
N LYS A 56 16.24 7.95 -2.22
CA LYS A 56 17.62 7.99 -1.72
C LYS A 56 17.71 7.99 -0.20
N ILE A 57 16.57 8.09 0.47
CA ILE A 57 16.43 8.08 1.93
C ILE A 57 15.86 6.73 2.33
N ASP A 58 16.46 6.11 3.34
CA ASP A 58 15.97 4.85 3.91
C ASP A 58 14.52 5.01 4.36
N VAL A 59 13.69 4.01 4.06
CA VAL A 59 12.31 3.94 4.54
C VAL A 59 12.27 2.99 5.74
N ARG A 60 12.13 3.53 6.94
CA ARG A 60 12.04 2.78 8.19
C ARG A 60 10.61 2.34 8.43
N VAL A 61 10.41 1.05 8.65
CA VAL A 61 9.08 0.45 8.84
C VAL A 61 9.07 -0.38 10.11
N ASN A 62 8.13 -0.09 11.00
CA ASN A 62 7.89 -0.89 12.19
C ASN A 62 6.74 -1.87 11.93
N ILE A 63 6.99 -3.17 12.07
CA ILE A 63 5.99 -4.21 11.82
C ILE A 63 5.73 -4.97 13.11
N THR A 64 4.48 -4.94 13.57
CA THR A 64 4.05 -5.59 14.81
C THR A 64 3.12 -6.75 14.53
N TRP A 65 3.37 -7.91 15.15
CA TRP A 65 2.48 -9.08 15.09
C TRP A 65 1.67 -9.19 16.38
N ALA A 66 0.43 -8.71 16.35
CA ALA A 66 -0.40 -8.58 17.54
C ALA A 66 -1.84 -9.03 17.28
N ARG A 67 -2.56 -9.36 18.35
CA ARG A 67 -3.98 -9.70 18.22
C ARG A 67 -4.76 -8.42 17.93
N SER A 68 -5.50 -8.38 16.82
CA SER A 68 -6.40 -7.26 16.53
C SER A 68 -7.59 -7.23 17.48
N SER A 69 -7.99 -6.03 17.90
CA SER A 69 -9.24 -5.78 18.63
C SER A 69 -10.45 -5.76 17.72
N ASN A 70 -10.25 -5.60 16.40
CA ASN A 70 -11.30 -5.47 15.40
C ASN A 70 -11.42 -6.77 14.60
N TYR A 71 -12.60 -7.37 14.65
CA TYR A 71 -12.93 -8.53 13.82
C TYR A 71 -12.88 -8.14 12.33
N GLY A 72 -12.31 -9.02 11.51
CA GLY A 72 -12.25 -8.84 10.05
C GLY A 72 -11.06 -8.03 9.52
N VAL A 73 -10.27 -7.38 10.38
CA VAL A 73 -9.05 -6.66 9.96
C VAL A 73 -7.87 -7.62 9.93
N LEU A 74 -7.28 -7.81 8.74
CA LEU A 74 -6.12 -8.70 8.53
C LEU A 74 -4.82 -8.03 8.93
N ALA A 75 -4.63 -6.79 8.49
CA ALA A 75 -3.57 -5.92 8.91
C ALA A 75 -4.04 -4.47 8.79
N ALA A 76 -3.25 -3.56 9.32
CA ALA A 76 -3.45 -2.13 9.14
C ALA A 76 -2.11 -1.43 9.10
N ALA A 77 -1.95 -0.51 8.15
CA ALA A 77 -0.82 0.40 8.08
C ALA A 77 -1.21 1.86 8.23
N SER A 78 -0.26 2.65 8.72
CA SER A 78 -0.35 4.11 8.68
C SER A 78 1.04 4.72 8.45
N SER A 79 1.06 5.89 7.83
CA SER A 79 2.21 6.77 7.95
C SER A 79 2.25 7.33 9.37
N VAL A 80 3.43 7.34 9.99
CA VAL A 80 3.57 7.89 11.36
C VAL A 80 3.44 9.42 11.37
N SER A 81 3.75 10.06 10.24
CA SER A 81 3.63 11.51 10.08
C SER A 81 3.27 11.86 8.65
N ASN A 82 2.52 12.94 8.50
CA ASN A 82 2.15 13.53 7.21
C ASN A 82 2.67 14.98 7.18
N PHE A 83 3.24 15.38 6.04
CA PHE A 83 3.95 16.64 5.91
C PHE A 83 3.37 17.52 4.80
N VAL A 84 3.35 18.82 5.08
CA VAL A 84 3.41 19.89 4.09
C VAL A 84 4.80 20.51 4.21
N PHE A 85 5.56 20.57 3.11
CA PHE A 85 6.96 20.98 3.14
C PHE A 85 7.31 21.85 1.92
N PRO A 86 8.44 22.61 1.95
CA PRO A 86 8.77 23.56 0.89
C PRO A 86 8.90 22.95 -0.50
N GLU A 87 9.45 21.73 -0.59
CA GLU A 87 9.73 21.02 -1.83
C GLU A 87 8.54 20.19 -2.35
N ALA A 88 7.40 20.19 -1.63
CA ALA A 88 6.21 19.46 -2.05
C ALA A 88 5.70 19.97 -3.41
N PRO A 89 5.44 19.06 -4.40
CA PRO A 89 4.93 19.44 -5.71
C PRO A 89 3.63 20.25 -5.66
N ASP A 90 2.74 19.90 -4.71
CA ASP A 90 1.54 20.66 -4.40
C ASP A 90 1.50 20.90 -2.88
N ARG A 91 1.75 22.14 -2.47
CA ARG A 91 1.83 22.53 -1.05
C ARG A 91 0.46 22.63 -0.37
N THR A 92 -0.62 22.32 -1.08
CA THR A 92 -1.97 22.19 -0.51
C THR A 92 -2.27 20.76 -0.05
N LEU A 93 -1.42 19.79 -0.40
CA LEU A 93 -1.57 18.38 -0.10
C LEU A 93 -0.65 17.92 1.04
N TYR A 94 -1.04 16.82 1.68
CA TYR A 94 -0.31 16.17 2.76
C TYR A 94 0.34 14.88 2.24
N TYR A 95 1.63 14.76 2.47
CA TYR A 95 2.44 13.63 1.99
C TYR A 95 2.85 12.76 3.17
N PRO A 96 2.66 11.43 3.10
CA PRO A 96 3.19 10.55 4.14
C PRO A 96 4.71 10.63 4.18
N SER A 97 5.26 10.51 5.38
CA SER A 97 6.69 10.53 5.72
C SER A 97 7.62 9.94 4.65
N ALA A 98 7.39 8.69 4.20
CA ALA A 98 8.24 8.05 3.19
C ALA A 98 8.26 8.81 1.86
N LEU A 99 7.09 9.22 1.37
CA LEU A 99 6.96 9.97 0.13
C LEU A 99 7.53 11.39 0.28
N ALA A 100 7.26 12.05 1.40
CA ALA A 100 7.77 13.37 1.71
C ALA A 100 9.31 13.38 1.76
N ASN A 101 9.92 12.40 2.45
CA ASN A 101 11.37 12.23 2.56
C ASN A 101 12.02 11.97 1.19
N SER A 102 11.40 11.14 0.36
CA SER A 102 11.87 10.86 -1.01
C SER A 102 11.90 12.13 -1.87
N ILE A 103 10.82 12.92 -1.84
CA ILE A 103 10.71 14.18 -2.58
C ILE A 103 11.67 15.24 -2.04
N ALA A 104 11.75 15.40 -0.70
CA ALA A 104 12.59 16.41 -0.06
C ALA A 104 14.09 16.08 -0.16
N GLY A 105 14.45 14.84 -0.50
CA GLY A 105 15.83 14.37 -0.55
C GLY A 105 16.52 14.33 0.81
N ARG A 106 15.75 14.35 1.90
CA ARG A 106 16.23 14.25 3.29
C ARG A 106 15.14 13.67 4.18
N ASP A 107 15.55 13.08 5.29
CA ASP A 107 14.63 12.69 6.36
C ASP A 107 14.11 13.93 7.12
N LEU A 108 12.80 14.14 7.09
CA LEU A 108 12.09 15.25 7.73
C LEU A 108 11.79 15.00 9.23
N ASP A 109 11.77 13.74 9.69
CA ASP A 109 11.63 13.38 11.10
C ASP A 109 12.44 12.11 11.44
N ARG A 110 13.72 12.33 11.75
CA ARG A 110 14.68 11.26 12.09
C ARG A 110 14.31 10.49 13.36
N SER A 111 13.43 11.02 14.21
CA SER A 111 13.10 10.40 15.49
C SER A 111 12.06 9.29 15.39
N LYS A 112 11.34 9.19 14.27
CA LYS A 112 10.23 8.26 14.07
C LYS A 112 10.42 7.45 12.80
N PRO A 113 9.95 6.19 12.74
CA PRO A 113 9.89 5.47 11.47
C PRO A 113 8.93 6.17 10.50
N GLU A 114 9.04 5.85 9.21
CA GLU A 114 8.11 6.37 8.22
C GLU A 114 6.73 5.70 8.33
N MET A 115 6.70 4.39 8.56
CA MET A 115 5.49 3.58 8.49
C MET A 115 5.37 2.60 9.67
N GLU A 116 4.15 2.41 10.15
CA GLU A 116 3.79 1.37 11.11
C GLU A 116 2.78 0.42 10.49
N ILE A 117 3.02 -0.89 10.64
CA ILE A 117 2.13 -1.96 10.20
C ILE A 117 1.83 -2.86 11.40
N THR A 118 0.55 -3.11 11.66
CA THR A 118 0.11 -4.13 12.62
C THR A 118 -0.56 -5.27 11.88
N ILE A 119 -0.06 -6.49 12.07
CA ILE A 119 -0.57 -7.73 11.47
C ILE A 119 -1.36 -8.50 12.52
N THR A 120 -2.59 -8.89 12.18
CA THR A 120 -3.45 -9.68 13.06
C THR A 120 -2.88 -11.08 13.26
N SER A 121 -2.35 -11.33 14.45
CA SER A 121 -1.63 -12.58 14.77
C SER A 121 -2.48 -13.84 14.73
N THR A 122 -3.81 -13.70 14.83
CA THR A 122 -4.77 -14.81 14.88
C THR A 122 -5.43 -15.11 13.54
N ALA A 123 -5.13 -14.36 12.48
CA ALA A 123 -5.69 -14.63 11.17
C ALA A 123 -5.05 -15.89 10.53
N PRO A 124 -5.79 -16.62 9.68
CA PRO A 124 -5.29 -17.83 9.04
C PRO A 124 -4.36 -17.48 7.88
N TRP A 125 -3.08 -17.27 8.17
CA TRP A 125 -2.08 -16.82 7.19
C TRP A 125 -1.49 -17.95 6.35
N TYR A 126 -1.39 -17.69 5.05
CA TYR A 126 -0.49 -18.37 4.14
C TYR A 126 0.85 -17.61 4.09
N LEU A 127 1.93 -18.31 4.40
CA LEU A 127 3.28 -17.73 4.52
C LEU A 127 4.20 -18.05 3.33
N GLY A 128 3.67 -18.76 2.31
CA GLY A 128 4.40 -19.00 1.08
C GLY A 128 4.45 -17.74 0.21
N THR A 129 5.43 -17.67 -0.69
CA THR A 129 5.65 -16.54 -1.59
C THR A 129 5.57 -16.97 -3.06
N ASP A 130 4.84 -18.05 -3.34
CA ASP A 130 4.75 -18.70 -4.64
C ASP A 130 3.47 -18.36 -5.41
N GLY A 131 2.62 -17.49 -4.84
CA GLY A 131 1.32 -17.12 -5.40
C GLY A 131 0.27 -18.23 -5.38
N LYS A 132 0.47 -19.31 -4.60
CA LYS A 132 -0.45 -20.47 -4.51
C LYS A 132 -1.20 -20.51 -3.18
N CYS A 133 -1.58 -19.35 -2.66
CA CYS A 133 -2.40 -19.26 -1.46
C CYS A 133 -3.70 -20.08 -1.62
N PRO A 134 -3.97 -21.07 -0.74
CA PRO A 134 -5.23 -21.78 -0.71
C PRO A 134 -6.40 -20.82 -0.43
N SER A 135 -7.59 -21.14 -0.93
CA SER A 135 -8.79 -20.28 -0.79
C SER A 135 -9.29 -20.10 0.65
N ASN A 136 -8.81 -20.92 1.59
CA ASN A 136 -9.18 -20.85 3.01
C ASN A 136 -8.14 -20.12 3.88
N LEU A 137 -7.10 -19.54 3.28
CA LEU A 137 -6.07 -18.76 3.96
C LEU A 137 -5.96 -17.37 3.33
N TYR A 138 -5.32 -16.44 4.03
CA TYR A 138 -4.95 -15.12 3.52
C TYR A 138 -3.46 -15.07 3.18
N ASP A 139 -3.13 -14.63 1.97
CA ASP A 139 -1.74 -14.50 1.52
C ASP A 139 -1.05 -13.33 2.24
N LEU A 140 -0.09 -13.63 3.13
CA LEU A 140 0.55 -12.60 3.93
C LEU A 140 1.36 -11.63 3.06
N GLN A 141 2.07 -12.12 2.04
CA GLN A 141 2.84 -11.26 1.15
C GLN A 141 1.94 -10.22 0.46
N SER A 142 0.80 -10.65 -0.07
CA SER A 142 -0.16 -9.79 -0.77
C SER A 142 -0.77 -8.74 0.17
N VAL A 143 -1.12 -9.13 1.40
CA VAL A 143 -1.64 -8.19 2.40
C VAL A 143 -0.58 -7.17 2.79
N ILE A 144 0.67 -7.57 3.05
CA ILE A 144 1.72 -6.61 3.39
C ILE A 144 2.06 -5.69 2.21
N LEU A 145 1.99 -6.20 0.98
CA LEU A 145 2.15 -5.38 -0.22
C LEU A 145 1.09 -4.26 -0.25
N HIS A 146 -0.16 -4.59 0.06
CA HIS A 146 -1.27 -3.65 0.18
C HIS A 146 -1.04 -2.63 1.32
N GLU A 147 -0.74 -3.10 2.53
CA GLU A 147 -0.52 -2.23 3.68
C GLU A 147 0.62 -1.23 3.45
N MET A 148 1.73 -1.69 2.85
CA MET A 148 2.83 -0.81 2.48
C MET A 148 2.42 0.23 1.43
N ALA A 149 1.47 -0.07 0.53
CA ALA A 149 0.96 0.91 -0.43
C ALA A 149 0.38 2.14 0.29
N HIS A 150 -0.38 1.92 1.36
CA HIS A 150 -0.96 2.99 2.16
C HIS A 150 0.10 3.91 2.75
N GLY A 151 1.10 3.35 3.45
CA GLY A 151 2.16 4.16 4.05
C GLY A 151 3.09 4.83 3.02
N LEU A 152 3.10 4.36 1.77
CA LEU A 152 3.84 4.97 0.65
C LEU A 152 3.02 6.04 -0.10
N GLY A 153 1.74 6.24 0.24
CA GLY A 153 0.92 7.33 -0.29
C GLY A 153 -0.25 6.93 -1.17
N PHE A 154 -0.60 5.64 -1.25
CA PHE A 154 -1.87 5.19 -1.81
C PHE A 154 -2.95 5.18 -0.71
N ILE A 155 -3.25 6.34 -0.16
CA ILE A 155 -4.22 6.50 0.93
C ILE A 155 -5.00 7.79 0.74
N SER A 156 -6.32 7.74 0.95
CA SER A 156 -7.19 8.91 0.88
C SER A 156 -7.36 9.54 2.26
N GLY A 157 -7.41 10.87 2.33
CA GLY A 157 -7.82 11.63 3.51
C GLY A 157 -9.34 11.72 3.70
N SER A 158 -10.12 10.92 2.96
CA SER A 158 -11.57 10.99 2.97
C SER A 158 -12.20 10.36 4.21
N TYR A 159 -13.30 10.96 4.65
CA TYR A 159 -14.18 10.44 5.69
C TYR A 159 -15.63 10.56 5.23
N TYR A 160 -16.37 9.46 5.36
CA TYR A 160 -17.79 9.38 5.03
C TYR A 160 -18.63 9.21 6.30
N ASP A 161 -19.63 10.08 6.49
CA ASP A 161 -20.63 9.91 7.53
C ASP A 161 -21.82 9.10 7.00
N THR A 162 -21.95 7.86 7.48
CA THR A 162 -23.01 6.95 7.02
C THR A 162 -24.41 7.37 7.46
N PHE A 163 -24.53 8.20 8.50
CA PHE A 163 -25.83 8.69 8.96
C PHE A 163 -26.38 9.80 8.05
N SER A 164 -25.58 10.82 7.73
CA SER A 164 -26.03 11.94 6.91
C SER A 164 -25.77 11.73 5.42
N GLY A 165 -24.92 10.78 5.03
CA GLY A 165 -24.42 10.60 3.66
C GLY A 165 -23.50 11.74 3.18
N ALA A 166 -23.02 12.58 4.10
CA ALA A 166 -22.05 13.62 3.79
C ALA A 166 -20.63 13.09 3.97
N ALA A 167 -19.68 13.68 3.26
CA ALA A 167 -18.28 13.35 3.42
C ALA A 167 -17.40 14.59 3.43
N ARG A 168 -16.16 14.39 3.88
CA ARG A 168 -15.09 15.38 3.87
C ARG A 168 -13.80 14.73 3.40
N VAL A 169 -12.90 15.54 2.86
CA VAL A 169 -11.51 15.15 2.58
C VAL A 169 -10.62 16.01 3.47
N ASP A 170 -10.18 15.44 4.57
CA ASP A 170 -9.29 16.09 5.52
C ASP A 170 -7.85 15.76 5.15
N GLN A 171 -6.95 16.75 5.23
CA GLN A 171 -5.54 16.56 4.86
C GLN A 171 -5.38 15.84 3.50
N PRO A 172 -5.94 16.41 2.40
CA PRO A 172 -5.98 15.74 1.11
C PRO A 172 -4.57 15.32 0.68
N THR A 173 -4.47 14.11 0.18
CA THR A 173 -3.20 13.48 -0.21
C THR A 173 -2.96 13.60 -1.72
N PRO A 174 -1.75 13.27 -2.21
CA PRO A 174 -1.54 13.05 -3.64
C PRO A 174 -2.50 12.02 -4.26
N PHE A 175 -2.90 10.98 -3.52
CA PHE A 175 -3.88 10.01 -4.00
C PHE A 175 -5.24 10.67 -4.26
N ASP A 176 -5.71 11.54 -3.36
CA ASP A 176 -6.95 12.31 -3.54
C ASP A 176 -6.88 13.29 -4.72
N ALA A 177 -5.70 13.84 -4.98
CA ALA A 177 -5.49 14.72 -6.14
C ALA A 177 -5.50 13.96 -7.46
N PHE A 178 -5.02 12.71 -7.48
CA PHE A 178 -5.04 11.87 -8.67
C PHE A 178 -6.37 11.13 -8.87
N ALA A 179 -7.11 10.82 -7.80
CA ALA A 179 -8.46 10.31 -7.87
C ALA A 179 -9.40 11.40 -8.40
N GLN A 180 -10.02 11.15 -9.55
CA GLN A 180 -10.90 12.10 -10.22
C GLN A 180 -12.29 11.54 -10.43
N LEU A 181 -13.27 12.44 -10.34
CA LEU A 181 -14.62 12.19 -10.80
C LEU A 181 -14.63 12.08 -12.34
N PRO A 182 -15.67 11.46 -12.93
CA PRO A 182 -15.80 11.36 -14.39
C PRO A 182 -15.87 12.72 -15.09
N ASP A 183 -16.28 13.77 -14.38
CA ASP A 183 -16.34 15.16 -14.87
C ASP A 183 -14.97 15.88 -14.84
N GLY A 184 -13.92 15.21 -14.33
CA GLY A 184 -12.55 15.70 -14.30
C GLY A 184 -12.15 16.43 -13.01
N ARG A 185 -13.07 16.66 -12.07
CA ARG A 185 -12.72 17.25 -10.77
C ARG A 185 -11.92 16.27 -9.93
N ARG A 186 -10.94 16.79 -9.18
CA ARG A 186 -10.13 16.00 -8.23
C ARG A 186 -10.92 15.79 -6.95
N LEU A 187 -10.75 14.62 -6.32
CA LEU A 187 -11.36 14.36 -5.03
C LEU A 187 -10.84 15.35 -3.97
N SER A 188 -9.56 15.75 -4.06
CA SER A 188 -8.95 16.76 -3.19
C SER A 188 -9.60 18.15 -3.23
N ASP A 189 -10.33 18.48 -4.30
CA ASP A 189 -10.93 19.81 -4.51
C ASP A 189 -12.43 19.85 -4.17
N MET A 190 -12.99 18.72 -3.73
CA MET A 190 -14.42 18.62 -3.46
C MET A 190 -14.81 19.42 -2.19
N PRO A 191 -15.99 20.05 -2.16
CA PRO A 191 -16.44 20.83 -1.00
C PRO A 191 -16.54 19.96 0.26
N SER A 192 -15.94 20.41 1.35
CA SER A 192 -15.69 19.56 2.53
C SER A 192 -16.03 20.32 3.82
N PRO A 193 -16.94 19.83 4.69
CA PRO A 193 -17.82 18.68 4.50
C PRO A 193 -19.01 18.98 3.57
N SER A 194 -19.47 18.00 2.78
CA SER A 194 -20.69 18.15 1.97
C SER A 194 -21.34 16.82 1.54
N LEU A 195 -22.62 16.87 1.19
CA LEU A 195 -23.33 15.76 0.52
C LEU A 195 -22.78 15.49 -0.89
N GLU A 196 -22.19 16.49 -1.53
CA GLU A 196 -21.61 16.34 -2.86
C GLU A 196 -20.36 15.45 -2.81
N THR A 197 -19.48 15.68 -1.83
CA THR A 197 -18.32 14.81 -1.57
C THR A 197 -18.77 13.40 -1.19
N GLY A 198 -19.84 13.28 -0.40
CA GLY A 198 -20.43 11.97 -0.09
C GLY A 198 -20.79 11.20 -1.35
N LYS A 199 -21.51 11.83 -2.28
CA LYS A 199 -21.83 11.23 -3.58
C LYS A 199 -20.60 10.90 -4.42
N ALA A 200 -19.56 11.73 -4.36
CA ALA A 200 -18.32 11.48 -5.09
C ALA A 200 -17.61 10.21 -4.62
N LEU A 201 -17.60 9.94 -3.31
CA LEU A 201 -16.99 8.73 -2.74
C LEU A 201 -17.74 7.43 -3.05
N THR A 202 -19.01 7.53 -3.47
CA THR A 202 -19.84 6.38 -3.89
C THR A 202 -20.10 6.36 -5.40
N THR A 203 -19.35 7.16 -6.16
CA THR A 203 -19.41 7.21 -7.63
C THR A 203 -18.13 6.61 -8.19
N SER A 204 -18.18 6.12 -9.44
CA SER A 204 -16.97 5.63 -10.11
C SER A 204 -15.92 6.72 -10.20
N LEU A 205 -14.79 6.51 -9.53
CA LEU A 205 -13.61 7.35 -9.66
C LEU A 205 -12.62 6.75 -10.65
N VAL A 206 -11.82 7.62 -11.26
CA VAL A 206 -10.76 7.26 -12.19
C VAL A 206 -9.43 7.84 -11.75
N TRP A 207 -8.34 7.16 -12.07
CA TRP A 207 -6.99 7.63 -11.80
C TRP A 207 -6.48 8.53 -12.92
N SER A 208 -5.99 9.72 -12.56
CA SER A 208 -5.57 10.76 -13.51
C SER A 208 -4.06 10.87 -13.73
N GLY A 209 -3.25 10.02 -13.08
CA GLY A 209 -1.81 10.03 -13.25
C GLY A 209 -1.37 9.59 -14.66
N GLU A 210 -0.59 10.43 -15.32
CA GLU A 210 -0.19 10.26 -16.73
C GLU A 210 0.49 8.92 -17.02
N ASN A 211 1.35 8.44 -16.11
CA ASN A 211 2.05 7.16 -16.27
C ASN A 211 1.09 5.97 -16.32
N ALA A 212 0.08 5.96 -15.43
CA ALA A 212 -0.90 4.88 -15.38
C ALA A 212 -1.89 4.97 -16.55
N ILE A 213 -2.24 6.19 -16.99
CA ILE A 213 -3.01 6.41 -18.23
C ILE A 213 -2.26 5.82 -19.43
N LYS A 214 -0.99 6.16 -19.61
CA LYS A 214 -0.14 5.64 -20.69
C LYS A 214 -0.05 4.11 -20.66
N ALA A 215 0.18 3.54 -19.47
CA ALA A 215 0.24 2.09 -19.29
C ALA A 215 -1.09 1.39 -19.58
N ASN A 216 -2.22 2.08 -19.40
CA ASN A 216 -3.57 1.59 -19.65
C ASN A 216 -4.13 2.06 -21.00
N ASN A 217 -3.32 2.02 -22.07
CA ASN A 217 -3.71 2.35 -23.44
C ASN A 217 -4.32 3.77 -23.60
N ASN A 218 -3.78 4.75 -22.86
CA ASN A 218 -4.28 6.12 -22.79
C ASN A 218 -5.72 6.26 -22.25
N VAL A 219 -6.21 5.27 -21.50
CA VAL A 219 -7.49 5.30 -20.81
C VAL A 219 -7.24 5.47 -19.31
N LYS A 220 -7.94 6.41 -18.68
CA LYS A 220 -7.87 6.57 -17.21
C LYS A 220 -8.28 5.27 -16.52
N PRO A 221 -7.40 4.64 -15.70
CA PRO A 221 -7.77 3.45 -14.95
C PRO A 221 -8.95 3.72 -14.03
N LYS A 222 -9.88 2.78 -13.91
CA LYS A 222 -10.95 2.86 -12.91
C LYS A 222 -10.41 2.48 -11.54
N LEU A 223 -10.78 3.24 -10.53
CA LEU A 223 -10.54 2.87 -9.13
C LEU A 223 -11.68 1.98 -8.64
N PHE A 224 -11.37 1.04 -7.75
CA PHE A 224 -12.41 0.29 -7.05
C PHE A 224 -13.18 1.26 -6.15
N THR A 225 -14.44 1.49 -6.49
CA THR A 225 -15.32 2.49 -5.87
C THR A 225 -16.73 1.89 -5.81
N PRO A 226 -17.02 1.07 -4.79
CA PRO A 226 -18.32 0.42 -4.66
C PRO A 226 -19.44 1.46 -4.51
N ALA A 227 -20.66 1.07 -4.93
CA ALA A 227 -21.83 1.94 -4.87
C ALA A 227 -22.28 2.23 -3.42
N GLU A 228 -21.96 1.31 -2.51
CA GLU A 228 -22.05 1.52 -1.06
C GLU A 228 -20.65 1.85 -0.54
N TYR A 229 -20.53 2.86 0.32
CA TYR A 229 -19.23 3.23 0.88
C TYR A 229 -18.75 2.14 1.86
N GLU A 230 -17.58 1.58 1.58
CA GLU A 230 -16.94 0.56 2.40
C GLU A 230 -15.67 1.16 3.05
N PRO A 231 -15.70 1.54 4.34
CA PRO A 231 -14.52 2.07 5.01
C PRO A 231 -13.35 1.08 4.97
N GLY A 232 -12.19 1.51 4.50
CA GLY A 232 -11.00 0.66 4.40
C GLY A 232 -11.03 -0.34 3.26
N SER A 233 -11.98 -0.24 2.31
CA SER A 233 -11.84 -0.92 1.02
C SER A 233 -10.77 -0.21 0.20
N SER A 234 -9.72 -0.93 -0.21
CA SER A 234 -8.67 -0.43 -1.10
C SER A 234 -8.50 -1.31 -2.34
#